data_AF-A0A8T7IEI0-F1
#
_entry.id   AF-A0A8T7IEI0-F1
#
_cell.length_a   1.000
_cell.length_b   1.000
_cell.length_c   1.000
_cell.angle_alpha   90.00
_cell.angle_beta   90.00
_cell.angle_gamma   90.00
#
_symmetry.space_group_name_H-M   'P 1'
#
loop_
_entity.id
_entity.type
_entity.pdbx_description
1 polymer ?
#
loop_
_entity_poly.entity_id
_entity_poly.type
_entity_poly.pdbx_seq_one_letter_code
_entity_poly.pdbx_strand_id
1 'polypeptide(L)'
;MKQLLICILLLSSCGAIKSDVNQQLKSALLCETFSLGVARDLDASGSQFKQGYAVTQYGEGMTDTTVVIVEKPIVISGARTSAVIATVADPVYRDFYGYVYSKFKGDYKKVVADLKLVKPLNDDVKIGEYQRAVLSEEISDIPVVCPQTVGLTPLSDDTFLLGCGWCNG
;
A
#
# COMPACT_ATOMS: atom_id res chain seq x y z
N MET A 1 -6.29 24.45 -61.92
CA MET A 1 -7.19 24.67 -60.77
C MET A 1 -6.64 23.87 -59.60
N LYS A 2 -6.29 24.56 -58.52
CA LYS A 2 -5.66 24.02 -57.30
C LYS A 2 -6.73 23.36 -56.42
N GLN A 3 -6.55 22.10 -56.04
CA GLN A 3 -7.24 21.53 -54.88
C GLN A 3 -6.19 21.17 -53.83
N LEU A 4 -6.22 21.97 -52.77
CA LEU A 4 -5.36 21.92 -51.61
C LEU A 4 -5.86 20.78 -50.71
N LEU A 5 -5.08 19.70 -50.57
CA LEU A 5 -5.35 18.66 -49.58
C LEU A 5 -5.07 19.24 -48.18
N ILE A 6 -6.11 19.35 -47.36
CA ILE A 6 -6.03 19.76 -45.97
C ILE A 6 -5.61 18.53 -45.15
N CYS A 7 -4.36 18.48 -44.71
CA CYS A 7 -3.90 17.58 -43.66
C CYS A 7 -4.49 18.03 -42.32
N ILE A 8 -5.56 17.38 -41.86
CA ILE A 8 -6.06 17.55 -40.50
C ILE A 8 -5.14 16.76 -39.55
N LEU A 9 -4.21 17.49 -38.92
CA LEU A 9 -3.46 17.06 -37.76
C LEU A 9 -4.44 16.86 -36.59
N LEU A 10 -4.95 15.64 -36.42
CA LEU A 10 -5.54 15.19 -35.16
C LEU A 10 -4.41 15.06 -34.15
N LEU A 11 -4.09 16.17 -33.49
CA LEU A 11 -3.37 16.17 -32.22
C LEU A 11 -4.29 15.50 -31.20
N SER A 12 -4.22 14.17 -31.15
CA SER A 12 -4.66 13.39 -30.01
C SER A 12 -3.81 13.82 -28.82
N SER A 13 -4.26 14.85 -28.12
CA SER A 13 -3.90 15.11 -26.74
C SER A 13 -4.41 13.92 -25.93
N CYS A 14 -3.63 12.84 -25.95
CA CYS A 14 -3.66 11.80 -24.95
C CYS A 14 -3.29 12.51 -23.64
N GLY A 15 -4.30 13.08 -22.98
CA GLY A 15 -4.17 13.51 -21.61
C GLY A 15 -3.83 12.26 -20.84
N ALA A 16 -2.55 12.07 -20.53
CA ALA A 16 -2.11 11.07 -19.57
C ALA A 16 -2.94 11.32 -18.32
N ILE A 17 -3.90 10.42 -18.04
CA ILE A 17 -4.70 10.47 -16.84
C ILE A 17 -3.70 10.45 -15.71
N LYS A 18 -3.52 11.60 -15.05
CA LYS A 18 -2.58 11.76 -13.96
C LYS A 18 -3.02 10.78 -12.88
N SER A 19 -2.25 9.71 -12.71
CA SER A 19 -2.59 8.62 -11.79
C SER A 19 -2.82 9.19 -10.39
N ASP A 20 -3.99 8.96 -9.81
CA ASP A 20 -4.37 9.49 -8.50
C ASP A 20 -3.47 8.86 -7.42
N VAL A 21 -2.66 9.70 -6.75
CA VAL A 21 -1.71 9.27 -5.71
C VAL A 21 -2.42 8.49 -4.61
N ASN A 22 -3.64 8.89 -4.25
CA ASN A 22 -4.43 8.18 -3.25
C ASN A 22 -4.77 6.77 -3.67
N GLN A 23 -5.10 6.56 -4.95
CA GLN A 23 -5.40 5.25 -5.49
C GLN A 23 -4.12 4.39 -5.56
N GLN A 24 -3.00 4.95 -5.97
CA GLN A 24 -1.71 4.24 -5.99
C GLN A 24 -1.30 3.76 -4.59
N LEU A 25 -1.37 4.65 -3.60
CA LEU A 25 -1.06 4.34 -2.21
C LEU A 25 -2.06 3.32 -1.62
N LYS A 26 -3.34 3.44 -1.94
CA LYS A 26 -4.35 2.45 -1.53
C LYS A 26 -4.05 1.07 -2.11
N SER A 27 -3.74 0.98 -3.39
CA SER A 27 -3.37 -0.28 -4.04
C SER A 27 -2.08 -0.86 -3.46
N ALA A 28 -1.10 -0.02 -3.10
CA ALA A 28 0.11 -0.46 -2.39
C ALA A 28 -0.20 -1.04 -1.00
N LEU A 29 -1.09 -0.40 -0.23
CA LEU A 29 -1.54 -0.90 1.09
C LEU A 29 -2.29 -2.25 0.99
N LEU A 30 -2.93 -2.52 -0.15
CA LEU A 30 -3.76 -3.71 -0.38
C LEU A 30 -3.04 -4.82 -1.18
N CYS A 31 -1.72 -4.67 -1.40
CA CYS A 31 -0.91 -5.59 -2.20
C CYS A 31 -1.44 -5.80 -3.64
N GLU A 32 -2.06 -4.78 -4.23
CA GLU A 32 -2.58 -4.83 -5.60
C GLU A 32 -1.51 -4.41 -6.63
N THR A 33 -0.41 -3.82 -6.17
CA THR A 33 0.74 -3.40 -6.96
C THR A 33 2.04 -3.71 -6.22
N PHE A 34 3.19 -3.47 -6.87
CA PHE A 34 4.49 -3.52 -6.21
C PHE A 34 4.60 -2.40 -5.16
N SER A 35 4.24 -2.73 -3.92
CA SER A 35 3.92 -1.73 -2.89
C SER A 35 5.11 -0.87 -2.46
N LEU A 36 6.33 -1.43 -2.34
CA LEU A 36 7.55 -0.65 -2.05
C LEU A 36 7.87 0.35 -3.17
N GLY A 37 7.63 -0.03 -4.42
CA GLY A 37 7.89 0.82 -5.57
C GLY A 37 7.11 2.12 -5.52
N VAL A 38 5.82 2.06 -5.16
CA VAL A 38 4.95 3.26 -5.12
C VAL A 38 5.50 4.33 -4.20
N ALA A 39 5.89 3.99 -2.96
CA ALA A 39 6.40 4.99 -2.02
C ALA A 39 7.76 5.55 -2.47
N ARG A 40 8.64 4.70 -3.02
CA ARG A 40 9.96 5.11 -3.52
C ARG A 40 9.88 5.99 -4.76
N ASP A 41 8.96 5.70 -5.68
CA ASP A 41 8.73 6.51 -6.87
C ASP A 41 8.21 7.91 -6.51
N LEU A 42 7.33 7.99 -5.49
CA LEU A 42 6.85 9.26 -4.96
C LEU A 42 7.96 10.05 -4.27
N ASP A 43 8.82 9.39 -3.49
CA ASP A 43 9.98 10.00 -2.85
C ASP A 43 10.96 10.56 -3.89
N ALA A 44 11.32 9.78 -4.91
CA ALA A 44 12.16 10.21 -6.02
C ALA A 44 11.58 11.41 -6.80
N SER A 45 10.25 11.51 -6.86
CA SER A 45 9.53 12.62 -7.49
C SER A 45 9.43 13.88 -6.60
N GLY A 46 9.79 13.76 -5.32
CA GLY A 46 9.69 14.80 -4.31
C GLY A 46 8.25 15.16 -3.93
N SER A 47 8.12 16.07 -2.97
CA SER A 47 6.82 16.59 -2.51
C SER A 47 6.13 17.39 -3.61
N GLN A 48 4.88 17.05 -3.92
CA GLN A 48 4.07 17.73 -4.93
C GLN A 48 2.76 18.23 -4.31
N PHE A 49 2.83 19.34 -3.56
CA PHE A 49 1.67 19.88 -2.83
C PHE A 49 0.47 20.19 -3.74
N LYS A 50 0.69 20.63 -4.98
CA LYS A 50 -0.39 20.84 -5.97
C LYS A 50 -1.12 19.55 -6.38
N GLN A 51 -0.49 18.40 -6.16
CA GLN A 51 -1.05 17.07 -6.38
C GLN A 51 -1.61 16.47 -5.08
N GLY A 52 -1.58 17.24 -3.97
CA GLY A 52 -2.16 16.85 -2.70
C GLY A 52 -1.32 15.88 -1.88
N TYR A 53 0.01 15.85 -2.07
CA TYR A 53 0.88 15.03 -1.22
C TYR A 53 2.22 15.71 -0.88
N ALA A 54 2.78 15.30 0.26
CA ALA A 54 4.14 15.54 0.69
C ALA A 54 4.82 14.20 0.96
N VAL A 55 6.13 14.13 0.77
CA VAL A 55 6.93 12.94 1.03
C VAL A 55 8.21 13.33 1.74
N THR A 56 8.65 12.47 2.64
CA THR A 56 9.90 12.60 3.38
C THR A 56 10.50 11.23 3.62
N GLN A 57 11.82 11.16 3.65
CA GLN A 57 12.58 9.96 3.96
C GLN A 57 13.38 10.16 5.24
N TYR A 58 13.46 9.12 6.05
CA TYR A 58 14.30 9.02 7.25
C TYR A 58 15.17 7.78 7.18
N GLY A 59 16.33 7.81 7.84
CA GLY A 59 17.28 6.69 7.87
C GLY A 59 18.13 6.56 6.59
N GLU A 60 18.97 5.53 6.55
CA GLU A 60 19.87 5.25 5.43
C GLU A 60 19.99 3.73 5.17
N GLY A 61 20.24 3.35 3.92
CA GLY A 61 20.45 1.96 3.52
C GLY A 61 19.27 1.05 3.88
N MET A 62 19.53 0.00 4.66
CA MET A 62 18.53 -0.99 5.11
C MET A 62 17.62 -0.48 6.24
N THR A 63 17.79 0.76 6.68
CA THR A 63 16.95 1.40 7.69
C THR A 63 16.05 2.48 7.10
N ASP A 64 15.97 2.56 5.77
CA ASP A 64 15.19 3.58 5.09
C ASP A 64 13.70 3.49 5.44
N THR A 65 13.12 4.65 5.72
CA THR A 65 11.69 4.81 5.97
C THR A 65 11.19 6.00 5.18
N THR A 66 10.32 5.73 4.21
CA THR A 66 9.60 6.76 3.46
C THR A 66 8.25 6.98 4.09
N VAL A 67 7.89 8.24 4.31
CA VAL A 67 6.56 8.65 4.78
C VAL A 67 5.93 9.54 3.72
N VAL A 68 4.80 9.09 3.18
CA VAL A 68 3.98 9.85 2.24
C VAL A 68 2.74 10.35 2.96
N ILE A 69 2.56 11.67 3.02
CA ILE A 69 1.40 12.33 3.62
C ILE A 69 0.51 12.85 2.49
N VAL A 70 -0.78 12.53 2.54
CA VAL A 70 -1.78 12.96 1.56
C VAL A 70 -2.78 13.93 2.17
N GLU A 71 -3.14 14.95 1.40
CA GLU A 71 -4.13 15.97 1.75
C GLU A 71 -5.52 15.34 1.90
N LYS A 72 -5.92 14.52 0.92
CA LYS A 72 -7.17 13.77 0.96
C LYS A 72 -6.93 12.43 1.66
N PRO A 73 -7.68 12.08 2.71
CA PRO A 73 -7.50 10.79 3.37
C PRO A 73 -7.77 9.62 2.43
N ILE A 74 -6.95 8.57 2.52
CA ILE A 74 -7.22 7.26 1.93
C ILE A 74 -8.33 6.60 2.76
N VAL A 75 -9.35 6.08 2.08
CA VAL A 75 -10.51 5.43 2.71
C VAL A 75 -10.62 3.97 2.30
N ILE A 76 -10.69 3.10 3.33
CA ILE A 76 -10.93 1.65 3.19
C ILE A 76 -12.03 1.29 4.18
N SER A 77 -13.18 0.83 3.67
CA SER A 77 -14.31 0.40 4.52
C SER A 77 -14.76 1.43 5.55
N GLY A 78 -14.66 2.72 5.20
CA GLY A 78 -14.98 3.86 6.07
C GLY A 78 -13.86 4.28 7.03
N ALA A 79 -12.82 3.46 7.24
CA ALA A 79 -11.64 3.83 7.98
C ALA A 79 -10.73 4.75 7.16
N ARG A 80 -9.99 5.64 7.83
CA ARG A 80 -9.24 6.73 7.19
C ARG A 80 -7.78 6.78 7.65
N THR A 81 -6.88 7.07 6.72
CA THR A 81 -5.49 7.48 7.00
C THR A 81 -5.10 8.64 6.08
N SER A 82 -4.16 9.48 6.53
CA SER A 82 -3.54 10.53 5.72
C SER A 82 -2.04 10.33 5.56
N ALA A 83 -1.50 9.19 6.02
CA ALA A 83 -0.08 8.89 5.92
C ALA A 83 0.13 7.42 5.60
N VAL A 84 1.05 7.15 4.67
CA VAL A 84 1.56 5.82 4.32
C VAL A 84 3.04 5.77 4.64
N ILE A 85 3.44 4.71 5.33
CA ILE A 85 4.82 4.44 5.73
C ILE A 85 5.30 3.27 4.88
N ALA A 86 6.46 3.42 4.23
CA ALA A 86 7.17 2.33 3.59
C ALA A 86 8.56 2.19 4.24
N THR A 87 8.92 1.00 4.68
CA THR A 87 10.20 0.73 5.35
C THR A 87 10.68 -0.67 5.03
N VAL A 88 12.00 -0.85 4.90
CA VAL A 88 12.63 -2.18 4.80
C VAL A 88 13.25 -2.65 6.13
N ALA A 89 13.16 -1.81 7.17
CA ALA A 89 13.68 -2.09 8.50
C ALA A 89 12.72 -2.96 9.31
N ASP A 90 13.24 -3.57 10.38
CA ASP A 90 12.42 -4.30 11.37
C ASP A 90 11.20 -3.46 11.80
N PRO A 91 10.02 -4.09 11.95
CA PRO A 91 8.80 -3.36 12.19
C PRO A 91 8.86 -2.58 13.50
N VAL A 92 8.53 -1.29 13.41
CA VAL A 92 8.35 -0.38 14.56
C VAL A 92 7.30 -0.91 15.55
N TYR A 93 6.38 -1.76 15.06
CA TYR A 93 5.31 -2.36 15.85
C TYR A 93 5.55 -3.86 16.02
N ARG A 94 5.57 -4.30 17.27
CA ARG A 94 5.60 -5.73 17.61
C ARG A 94 4.38 -6.40 16.96
N ASP A 95 4.59 -7.55 16.34
CA ASP A 95 3.55 -8.41 15.74
C ASP A 95 2.83 -7.84 14.50
N PHE A 96 3.44 -6.88 13.79
CA PHE A 96 2.97 -6.44 12.47
C PHE A 96 4.13 -6.35 11.48
N TYR A 97 4.10 -7.13 10.40
CA TYR A 97 5.21 -7.33 9.45
C TYR A 97 4.94 -6.73 8.07
N GLY A 98 4.12 -5.66 8.02
CA GLY A 98 3.92 -4.89 6.80
C GLY A 98 5.07 -3.91 6.55
N TYR A 99 5.69 -3.99 5.38
CA TYR A 99 6.74 -3.04 4.95
C TYR A 99 6.16 -1.82 4.23
N VAL A 100 4.91 -1.88 3.75
CA VAL A 100 4.12 -0.69 3.39
C VAL A 100 2.83 -0.69 4.15
N TYR A 101 2.62 0.27 5.04
CA TYR A 101 1.49 0.26 5.96
C TYR A 101 1.03 1.65 6.36
N SER A 102 -0.09 1.70 7.08
CA SER A 102 -0.62 2.93 7.66
C SER A 102 -1.35 2.64 8.95
N LYS A 103 -1.35 3.63 9.84
CA LYS A 103 -2.28 3.67 10.96
C LYS A 103 -3.60 4.27 10.50
N PHE A 104 -4.65 3.46 10.51
CA PHE A 104 -6.01 3.88 10.21
C PHE A 104 -6.77 4.24 11.47
N LYS A 105 -7.71 5.18 11.33
CA LYS A 105 -8.78 5.45 12.30
C LYS A 105 -10.12 4.97 11.76
N GLY A 106 -10.82 4.11 12.49
CA GLY A 106 -12.12 3.55 12.11
C GLY A 106 -12.37 2.17 12.71
N ASP A 107 -13.46 1.54 12.29
CA ASP A 107 -13.87 0.19 12.73
C ASP A 107 -13.08 -0.89 11.99
N TYR A 108 -12.10 -1.49 12.67
CA TYR A 108 -11.27 -2.53 12.08
C TYR A 108 -12.05 -3.80 11.72
N LYS A 109 -13.17 -4.09 12.41
CA LYS A 109 -13.98 -5.29 12.15
C LYS A 109 -14.67 -5.20 10.79
N LYS A 110 -15.12 -4.00 10.41
CA LYS A 110 -15.63 -3.74 9.06
C LYS A 110 -14.57 -3.96 8.00
N VAL A 111 -13.35 -3.49 8.25
CA VAL A 111 -12.23 -3.65 7.31
C VAL A 111 -11.87 -5.13 7.16
N VAL A 112 -11.80 -5.87 8.27
CA VAL A 112 -11.58 -7.34 8.28
C VAL A 112 -12.67 -8.05 7.47
N ALA A 113 -13.94 -7.70 7.69
CA ALA A 113 -15.06 -8.31 6.97
C ALA A 113 -15.04 -8.00 5.46
N ASP A 114 -14.88 -6.74 5.09
CA ASP A 114 -14.89 -6.26 3.70
C ASP A 114 -13.72 -6.82 2.90
N LEU A 115 -12.52 -6.84 3.49
CA LEU A 115 -11.31 -7.39 2.88
C LEU A 115 -11.20 -8.92 3.04
N LYS A 116 -12.15 -9.55 3.71
CA LYS A 116 -12.18 -11.00 4.00
C LYS A 116 -10.89 -11.49 4.65
N LEU A 117 -10.37 -10.73 5.62
CA LEU A 117 -9.19 -11.12 6.38
C LEU A 117 -9.57 -12.19 7.41
N VAL A 118 -8.67 -13.12 7.64
CA VAL A 118 -8.80 -14.25 8.57
C VAL A 118 -7.65 -14.24 9.57
N LYS A 119 -7.79 -14.97 10.68
CA LYS A 119 -6.66 -15.23 11.57
C LYS A 119 -5.59 -16.04 10.81
N PRO A 120 -4.29 -15.73 10.97
CA PRO A 120 -3.22 -16.56 10.41
C PRO A 120 -3.28 -17.99 10.96
N LEU A 121 -2.78 -18.96 10.18
CA LEU A 121 -2.75 -20.38 10.57
C LEU A 121 -1.78 -20.64 11.72
N ASN A 122 -0.63 -19.97 11.72
CA ASN A 122 0.40 -20.01 12.74
C ASN A 122 1.23 -18.71 12.70
N ASP A 123 2.19 -18.55 13.61
CA ASP A 123 3.04 -17.36 13.68
C ASP A 123 4.07 -17.26 12.54
N ASP A 124 4.48 -18.39 11.94
CA ASP A 124 5.45 -18.44 10.82
C ASP A 124 4.89 -17.84 9.52
N VAL A 125 3.57 -17.72 9.40
CA VAL A 125 2.92 -17.09 8.25
C VAL A 125 2.20 -15.79 8.62
N LYS A 126 2.57 -15.17 9.74
CA LYS A 126 1.86 -14.00 10.27
C LYS A 126 2.41 -12.70 9.69
N ILE A 127 1.51 -11.85 9.20
CA ILE A 127 1.80 -10.43 8.90
C ILE A 127 1.11 -9.49 9.89
N GLY A 128 -0.03 -9.89 10.42
CA GLY A 128 -0.76 -9.16 11.45
C GLY A 128 -1.72 -10.08 12.19
N GLU A 129 -2.53 -9.54 13.10
CA GLU A 129 -3.53 -10.34 13.81
C GLU A 129 -4.59 -10.94 12.85
N TYR A 130 -4.89 -10.23 11.76
CA TYR A 130 -5.70 -10.69 10.65
C TYR A 130 -4.92 -10.51 9.35
N GLN A 131 -5.11 -11.41 8.39
CA GLN A 131 -4.49 -11.31 7.07
C GLN A 131 -5.34 -11.97 5.99
N ARG A 132 -5.04 -11.71 4.72
CA ARG A 132 -5.70 -12.46 3.63
C ARG A 132 -5.26 -13.93 3.72
N ALA A 133 -6.22 -14.84 3.55
CA ALA A 133 -5.97 -16.27 3.64
C ALA A 133 -4.88 -16.70 2.65
N VAL A 134 -3.91 -17.46 3.14
CA VAL A 134 -2.89 -18.15 2.34
C VAL A 134 -3.34 -19.61 2.27
N LEU A 135 -3.45 -20.18 1.06
CA LEU A 135 -3.99 -21.53 0.88
C LEU A 135 -2.93 -22.57 1.21
N SER A 136 -3.33 -23.65 1.89
CA SER A 136 -2.43 -24.72 2.34
C SER A 136 -1.82 -25.55 1.22
N GLU A 137 -2.31 -25.44 -0.01
CA GLU A 137 -1.73 -26.13 -1.18
C GLU A 137 -0.38 -25.51 -1.61
N GLU A 138 -0.08 -24.27 -1.18
CA GLU A 138 1.23 -23.64 -1.30
C GLU A 138 2.19 -24.08 -0.16
N ILE A 139 1.68 -24.85 0.81
CA ILE A 139 2.40 -25.42 1.96
C ILE A 139 2.71 -26.89 1.65
N SER A 140 3.50 -27.14 0.60
CA SER A 140 4.16 -28.44 0.37
C SER A 140 5.55 -28.45 1.01
N ASP A 141 6.26 -29.59 1.03
CA ASP A 141 7.55 -29.87 1.70
C ASP A 141 8.77 -28.99 1.28
N ILE A 142 8.53 -27.78 0.77
CA ILE A 142 9.47 -26.76 0.31
C ILE A 142 9.35 -25.57 1.29
N PRO A 143 10.44 -24.89 1.69
CA PRO A 143 10.37 -23.74 2.60
C PRO A 143 9.28 -22.74 2.16
N VAL A 144 8.35 -22.48 3.07
CA VAL A 144 7.12 -21.71 2.85
C VAL A 144 7.48 -20.26 2.56
N VAL A 145 7.58 -19.90 1.28
CA VAL A 145 7.62 -18.49 0.87
C VAL A 145 6.19 -18.00 0.81
N CYS A 146 5.69 -17.48 1.92
CA CYS A 146 4.39 -16.81 1.96
C CYS A 146 4.39 -15.64 0.95
N PRO A 147 3.43 -15.59 0.02
CA PRO A 147 3.35 -14.50 -0.93
C PRO A 147 3.07 -13.19 -0.21
N GLN A 148 3.42 -12.08 -0.88
CA GLN A 148 3.06 -10.75 -0.42
C GLN A 148 1.55 -10.67 -0.12
N THR A 149 1.18 -10.29 1.10
CA THR A 149 -0.21 -10.31 1.53
C THR A 149 -0.56 -9.14 2.46
N VAL A 150 -1.88 -8.90 2.57
CA VAL A 150 -2.44 -7.83 3.38
C VAL A 150 -2.56 -8.30 4.82
N GLY A 151 -2.01 -7.53 5.75
CA GLY A 151 -2.13 -7.75 7.18
C GLY A 151 -2.83 -6.58 7.88
N LEU A 152 -3.51 -6.88 8.99
CA LEU A 152 -4.15 -5.91 9.87
C LEU A 152 -3.89 -6.28 11.34
N THR A 153 -3.46 -5.31 12.14
CA THR A 153 -3.29 -5.47 13.60
C THR A 153 -4.02 -4.33 14.33
N PRO A 154 -5.06 -4.62 15.14
CA PRO A 154 -5.71 -3.62 15.98
C PRO A 154 -4.73 -3.02 16.99
N LEU A 155 -4.84 -1.72 17.25
CA LEU A 155 -4.08 -1.01 18.29
C LEU A 155 -4.99 -0.54 19.42
N SER A 156 -6.22 -0.15 19.09
CA SER A 156 -7.32 0.23 19.99
C SER A 156 -8.65 -0.12 19.32
N ASP A 157 -9.77 0.16 19.98
CA ASP A 157 -11.11 -0.05 19.42
C ASP A 157 -11.37 0.74 18.13
N ASP A 158 -10.69 1.87 17.93
CA ASP A 158 -10.88 2.78 16.80
C ASP A 158 -9.62 3.01 15.96
N THR A 159 -8.50 2.35 16.27
CA THR A 159 -7.27 2.46 15.48
C THR A 159 -6.60 1.11 15.24
N PHE A 160 -6.02 0.95 14.06
CA PHE A 160 -5.37 -0.28 13.64
C PHE A 160 -4.27 0.01 12.61
N LEU A 161 -3.32 -0.91 12.49
CA LEU A 161 -2.39 -0.96 11.37
C LEU A 161 -3.01 -1.79 10.27
N LEU A 162 -2.89 -1.32 9.03
CA LEU A 162 -3.22 -2.08 7.83
C LEU A 162 -2.12 -1.83 6.82
N GLY A 163 -1.72 -2.89 6.13
CA GLY A 163 -0.70 -2.76 5.11
C GLY A 163 -0.39 -4.06 4.41
N CYS A 164 0.64 -3.96 3.58
CA CYS A 164 1.15 -5.01 2.74
C CYS A 164 2.54 -5.44 3.20
N GLY A 165 2.73 -6.75 3.33
CA GLY A 165 3.95 -7.35 3.87
C GLY A 165 4.29 -8.69 3.23
N TRP A 166 5.40 -9.27 3.66
CA TRP A 166 5.70 -10.69 3.51
C TRP A 166 5.62 -11.34 4.88
N CYS A 167 5.25 -12.62 4.94
CA CYS A 167 5.33 -13.32 6.22
C CYS A 167 6.79 -13.55 6.61
N ASN A 168 7.07 -13.55 7.91
CA ASN A 168 8.36 -13.95 8.45
C ASN A 168 8.48 -15.48 8.40
N GLY A 169 9.23 -16.00 7.43
CA GLY A 169 9.73 -17.37 7.51
C GLY A 169 10.83 -17.52 8.55
#